data_AF-A0A8J9TED5-F1
#
_entry.id   AF-A0A8J9TED5-F1
#
_cell.length_a   1.000
_cell.length_b   1.000
_cell.length_c   1.000
_cell.angle_alpha   90.00
_cell.angle_beta   90.00
_cell.angle_gamma   90.00
#
_symmetry.space_group_name_H-M   'P 1'
#
loop_
_entity.id
_entity.type
_entity.pdbx_description
1 polymer ?
#
loop_
_entity_poly.entity_id
_entity_poly.type
_entity_poly.pdbx_seq_one_letter_code
_entity_poly.pdbx_strand_id
1 'polypeptide(L)'
;VINAISKSQNEGKAQKALRILRRMDKLYQAGNKEARPNAVTYTAVLNSCAFPAVLDFRTRRKALDTAIFTLEELQSSGYGQPNQVTYGTFIKACANLLHDDDDLRREVIERAFRQCCKAGQVGEMVLTYLRQAAPADLYEELLADSISSHARVSVRDLPEEWRCNVQDEDNWRVKPYGNRTRNGKARGRRKASLPRLNKH
;
A
#
# COMPACT_ATOMS: atom_id res chain seq x y z
N VAL A 1 15.91 -6.04 8.32
CA VAL A 1 15.95 -6.77 7.02
C VAL A 1 14.66 -6.61 6.20
N ILE A 2 13.47 -6.83 6.79
CA ILE A 2 12.17 -6.72 6.08
C ILE A 2 11.91 -5.32 5.51
N ASN A 3 12.21 -4.28 6.28
CA ASN A 3 12.04 -2.89 5.84
C ASN A 3 12.92 -2.55 4.59
N ALA A 4 14.08 -3.17 4.46
CA ALA A 4 14.98 -3.00 3.30
C ALA A 4 14.47 -3.73 2.04
N ILE A 5 13.77 -4.86 2.20
CA ILE A 5 13.21 -5.63 1.08
C ILE A 5 12.01 -4.92 0.47
N SER A 6 11.18 -4.26 1.30
CA SER A 6 10.04 -3.47 0.81
C SER A 6 10.45 -2.30 -0.11
N LYS A 7 11.70 -1.83 0.01
CA LYS A 7 12.27 -0.68 -0.74
C LYS A 7 13.03 -1.06 -2.02
N SER A 8 13.26 -2.36 -2.27
CA SER A 8 14.01 -2.83 -3.44
C SER A 8 13.15 -2.80 -4.72
N GLN A 9 13.75 -2.51 -5.87
CA GLN A 9 13.13 -2.63 -7.21
C GLN A 9 13.25 -4.06 -7.79
N ASN A 10 13.68 -5.04 -6.99
CA ASN A 10 13.86 -6.40 -7.48
C ASN A 10 12.52 -7.07 -7.79
N GLU A 11 12.48 -7.75 -8.93
CA GLU A 11 11.48 -8.77 -9.24
C GLU A 11 11.38 -9.73 -8.05
N GLY A 12 10.15 -10.06 -7.65
CA GLY A 12 9.92 -11.00 -6.57
C GLY A 12 9.95 -10.43 -5.15
N LYS A 13 9.98 -9.10 -4.95
CA LYS A 13 10.04 -8.51 -3.58
C LYS A 13 8.87 -8.91 -2.68
N ALA A 14 7.66 -9.00 -3.23
CA ALA A 14 6.48 -9.44 -2.49
C ALA A 14 6.66 -10.88 -2.01
N GLN A 15 7.14 -11.76 -2.90
CA GLN A 15 7.44 -13.16 -2.60
C GLN A 15 8.58 -13.29 -1.58
N LYS A 16 9.59 -12.42 -1.63
CA LYS A 16 10.69 -12.40 -0.66
C LYS A 16 10.20 -11.94 0.72
N ALA A 17 9.38 -10.89 0.78
CA ALA A 17 8.78 -10.42 2.03
C ALA A 17 7.87 -11.51 2.63
N LEU A 18 7.01 -12.13 1.82
CA LEU A 18 6.13 -13.22 2.22
C LEU A 18 6.93 -14.42 2.75
N ARG A 19 8.04 -14.80 2.08
CA ARG A 19 8.91 -15.89 2.54
C ARG A 19 9.51 -15.61 3.92
N ILE A 20 9.84 -14.36 4.21
CA ILE A 20 10.36 -13.99 5.54
C ILE A 20 9.25 -14.09 6.57
N LEU A 21 8.04 -13.58 6.28
CA LEU A 21 6.89 -13.73 7.16
C LEU A 21 6.61 -15.21 7.49
N ARG A 22 6.58 -16.07 6.47
CA ARG A 22 6.41 -17.53 6.65
C ARG A 22 7.53 -18.17 7.46
N ARG A 23 8.77 -17.70 7.30
CA ARG A 23 9.90 -18.18 8.11
C ARG A 23 9.78 -17.74 9.58
N MET A 24 9.35 -16.50 9.82
CA MET A 24 9.09 -15.98 11.17
C MET A 24 8.01 -16.81 11.85
N ASP A 25 6.89 -17.03 11.18
CA ASP A 25 5.79 -17.88 11.64
C ASP A 25 6.27 -19.30 11.99
N LYS A 26 6.99 -19.96 11.08
CA LYS A 26 7.55 -21.31 11.34
C LYS A 26 8.47 -21.35 12.56
N LEU A 27 9.34 -20.35 12.73
CA LEU A 27 10.25 -20.29 13.87
C LEU A 27 9.50 -20.04 15.18
N TYR A 28 8.46 -19.19 15.14
CA TYR A 28 7.61 -18.93 16.28
C TYR A 28 6.85 -20.18 16.74
N GLN A 29 6.26 -20.90 15.78
CA GLN A 29 5.58 -22.18 16.03
C GLN A 29 6.53 -23.26 16.57
N ALA A 30 7.83 -23.19 16.22
CA ALA A 30 8.87 -24.05 16.78
C ALA A 30 9.36 -23.62 18.19
N GLY A 31 8.72 -22.63 18.81
CA GLY A 31 9.01 -22.17 20.18
C GLY A 31 9.91 -20.93 20.27
N ASN A 32 10.40 -20.39 19.15
CA ASN A 32 11.19 -19.16 19.18
C ASN A 32 10.28 -17.92 19.30
N LYS A 33 10.04 -17.47 20.54
CA LYS A 33 9.21 -16.31 20.86
C LYS A 33 9.68 -15.00 20.20
N GLU A 34 10.98 -14.84 19.95
CA GLU A 34 11.53 -13.65 19.30
C GLU A 34 11.17 -13.55 17.81
N ALA A 35 10.81 -14.68 17.19
CA ALA A 35 10.42 -14.73 15.79
C ALA A 35 8.93 -14.41 15.57
N ARG A 36 8.17 -14.05 16.61
CA ARG A 36 6.73 -13.78 16.52
C ARG A 36 6.43 -12.70 15.45
N PRO A 37 5.63 -13.01 14.42
CA PRO A 37 5.15 -12.00 13.49
C PRO A 37 4.35 -10.90 14.20
N ASN A 38 4.28 -9.72 13.58
CA ASN A 38 3.50 -8.59 14.09
C ASN A 38 3.02 -7.69 12.94
N ALA A 39 2.19 -6.70 13.25
CA ALA A 39 1.61 -5.78 12.26
C ALA A 39 2.67 -5.11 11.35
N VAL A 40 3.88 -4.83 11.84
CA VAL A 40 4.97 -4.25 11.04
C VAL A 40 5.45 -5.23 9.96
N THR A 41 5.63 -6.50 10.30
CA THR A 41 6.03 -7.56 9.36
C THR A 41 4.98 -7.75 8.26
N TYR A 42 3.69 -7.79 8.61
CA TYR A 42 2.60 -7.90 7.64
C TYR A 42 2.51 -6.64 6.75
N THR A 43 2.59 -5.45 7.35
CA THR A 43 2.56 -4.17 6.61
C THR A 43 3.69 -4.08 5.59
N ALA A 44 4.86 -4.64 5.87
CA ALA A 44 5.96 -4.68 4.92
C ALA A 44 5.70 -5.61 3.72
N VAL A 45 4.95 -6.71 3.91
CA VAL A 45 4.49 -7.56 2.80
C VAL A 45 3.51 -6.77 1.93
N LEU A 46 2.54 -6.09 2.54
CA LEU A 46 1.58 -5.23 1.82
C LEU A 46 2.29 -4.14 1.00
N ASN A 47 3.25 -3.43 1.61
CA ASN A 47 4.02 -2.40 0.92
C ASN A 47 4.84 -2.97 -0.25
N SER A 48 5.33 -4.21 -0.11
CA SER A 48 6.02 -4.91 -1.20
C SER A 48 5.07 -5.27 -2.36
N CYS A 49 3.78 -5.47 -2.09
CA CYS A 49 2.76 -5.72 -3.11
C CYS A 49 2.36 -4.43 -3.84
N ALA A 50 2.37 -3.28 -3.15
CA ALA A 50 1.90 -2.01 -3.70
C ALA A 50 2.70 -1.45 -4.89
N PHE A 51 3.90 -1.98 -5.16
CA PHE A 51 4.77 -1.45 -6.21
C PHE A 51 5.48 -2.59 -6.95
N PRO A 52 4.78 -3.47 -7.66
CA PRO A 52 5.44 -4.58 -8.34
C PRO A 52 6.45 -4.06 -9.37
N ALA A 53 7.59 -4.76 -9.52
CA ALA A 53 8.63 -4.36 -10.47
C ALA A 53 8.17 -4.47 -11.93
N VAL A 54 7.26 -5.42 -12.20
CA VAL A 54 6.65 -5.66 -13.50
C VAL A 54 5.13 -5.52 -13.35
N LEU A 55 4.52 -4.75 -14.25
CA LEU A 55 3.09 -4.41 -14.22
C LEU A 55 2.26 -5.25 -15.22
N ASP A 56 2.62 -6.51 -15.41
CA ASP A 56 1.82 -7.44 -16.20
C ASP A 56 0.63 -7.99 -15.39
N PHE A 57 -0.38 -8.51 -16.09
CA PHE A 57 -1.60 -9.03 -15.49
C PHE A 57 -1.34 -10.11 -14.43
N ARG A 58 -0.44 -11.07 -14.70
CA ARG A 58 -0.16 -12.18 -13.77
C ARG A 58 0.54 -11.68 -12.51
N THR A 59 1.49 -10.76 -12.66
CA THR A 59 2.22 -10.18 -11.52
C THR A 59 1.28 -9.34 -10.67
N ARG A 60 0.44 -8.51 -11.28
CA ARG A 60 -0.58 -7.72 -10.56
C ARG A 60 -1.55 -8.62 -9.80
N ARG A 61 -2.10 -9.64 -10.47
CA ARG A 61 -3.05 -10.56 -9.84
C ARG A 61 -2.43 -11.28 -8.64
N LYS A 62 -1.22 -11.83 -8.80
CA LYS A 62 -0.50 -12.49 -7.69
C LYS A 62 -0.20 -11.54 -6.53
N ALA A 63 0.18 -10.29 -6.82
CA ALA A 63 0.44 -9.29 -5.79
C ALA A 63 -0.86 -8.89 -5.07
N LEU A 64 -1.98 -8.82 -5.79
CA LEU A 64 -3.29 -8.54 -5.22
C LEU A 64 -3.76 -9.67 -4.31
N ASP A 65 -3.71 -10.91 -4.79
CA ASP A 65 -4.05 -12.10 -4.00
C ASP A 65 -3.19 -12.14 -2.73
N THR A 66 -1.88 -11.90 -2.87
CA THR A 66 -0.96 -11.84 -1.72
C THR A 66 -1.36 -10.74 -0.74
N ALA A 67 -1.72 -9.55 -1.23
CA ALA A 67 -2.12 -8.43 -0.37
C ALA A 67 -3.41 -8.75 0.40
N ILE A 68 -4.42 -9.31 -0.26
CA ILE A 68 -5.71 -9.71 0.35
C ILE A 68 -5.46 -10.74 1.45
N PHE A 69 -4.79 -11.84 1.13
CA PHE A 69 -4.49 -12.89 2.10
C PHE A 69 -3.65 -12.38 3.28
N THR A 70 -2.71 -11.46 3.03
CA THR A 70 -1.86 -10.89 4.09
C THR A 70 -2.68 -10.07 5.09
N LEU A 71 -3.65 -9.26 4.62
CA LEU A 71 -4.51 -8.49 5.51
C LEU A 71 -5.45 -9.40 6.31
N GLU A 72 -6.09 -10.35 5.65
CA GLU A 72 -7.02 -11.30 6.28
C GLU A 72 -6.32 -12.21 7.30
N GLU A 73 -5.09 -12.63 7.01
CA GLU A 73 -4.27 -13.40 7.93
C GLU A 73 -3.88 -12.55 9.15
N LEU A 74 -3.49 -11.29 8.99
CA LEU A 74 -3.22 -10.44 10.17
C LEU A 74 -4.47 -10.29 11.04
N GLN A 75 -5.63 -10.09 10.44
CA GLN A 75 -6.91 -9.97 11.14
C GLN A 75 -7.29 -11.24 11.94
N SER A 76 -6.85 -12.43 11.49
CA SER A 76 -7.26 -13.72 12.08
C SER A 76 -6.15 -14.45 12.86
N SER A 77 -4.88 -14.12 12.67
CA SER A 77 -3.72 -14.86 13.21
C SER A 77 -3.42 -14.66 14.69
N GLY A 78 -4.04 -13.68 15.36
CA GLY A 78 -3.69 -13.32 16.74
C GLY A 78 -2.28 -12.74 16.91
N TYR A 79 -1.54 -12.49 15.82
CA TYR A 79 -0.20 -11.88 15.85
C TYR A 79 -0.19 -10.37 16.09
N GLY A 80 -1.37 -9.76 16.04
CA GLY A 80 -1.62 -8.35 16.29
C GLY A 80 -2.87 -7.92 15.52
N GLN A 81 -3.27 -6.67 15.69
CA GLN A 81 -4.35 -6.09 14.89
C GLN A 81 -3.77 -5.22 13.77
N PRO A 82 -4.40 -5.17 12.58
CA PRO A 82 -4.09 -4.15 11.60
C PRO A 82 -4.30 -2.75 12.20
N ASN A 83 -3.38 -1.83 11.90
CA ASN A 83 -3.52 -0.43 12.30
C ASN A 83 -3.76 0.47 11.07
N GLN A 84 -3.87 1.78 11.29
CA GLN A 84 -4.02 2.76 10.20
C GLN A 84 -2.96 2.58 9.10
N VAL A 85 -1.76 2.13 9.48
CA VAL A 85 -0.66 1.93 8.54
C VAL A 85 -0.89 0.72 7.66
N THR A 86 -1.34 -0.38 8.26
CA THR A 86 -1.69 -1.59 7.54
C THR A 86 -2.81 -1.33 6.53
N TYR A 87 -3.92 -0.72 6.97
CA TYR A 87 -5.07 -0.44 6.11
C TYR A 87 -4.74 0.55 4.97
N GLY A 88 -4.07 1.67 5.29
CA GLY A 88 -3.66 2.63 4.27
C GLY A 88 -2.73 2.01 3.23
N THR A 89 -1.79 1.16 3.66
CA THR A 89 -0.88 0.46 2.74
C THR A 89 -1.62 -0.56 1.87
N PHE A 90 -2.61 -1.26 2.43
CA PHE A 90 -3.46 -2.17 1.66
C PHE A 90 -4.27 -1.45 0.58
N ILE A 91 -4.97 -0.36 0.94
CA ILE A 91 -5.75 0.46 0.00
C ILE A 91 -4.86 0.98 -1.13
N LYS A 92 -3.67 1.48 -0.80
CA LYS A 92 -2.67 1.89 -1.78
C LYS A 92 -2.23 0.75 -2.70
N ALA A 93 -2.07 -0.45 -2.15
CA ALA A 93 -1.72 -1.62 -2.97
C ALA A 93 -2.82 -1.93 -3.97
N CYS A 94 -4.08 -1.96 -3.55
CA CYS A 94 -5.23 -2.15 -4.45
C CYS A 94 -5.27 -1.09 -5.55
N ALA A 95 -5.09 0.19 -5.21
CA ALA A 95 -5.07 1.30 -6.16
C ALA A 95 -4.01 1.16 -7.27
N ASN A 96 -2.84 0.61 -6.91
CA ASN A 96 -1.74 0.43 -7.86
C ASN A 96 -1.83 -0.88 -8.68
N LEU A 97 -2.58 -1.85 -8.19
CA LEU A 97 -2.69 -3.19 -8.79
C LEU A 97 -3.92 -3.35 -9.68
N LEU A 98 -4.99 -2.60 -9.40
CA LEU A 98 -6.27 -2.64 -10.10
C LEU A 98 -6.47 -1.41 -10.96
N HIS A 99 -7.06 -1.60 -12.13
CA HIS A 99 -7.42 -0.51 -13.02
C HIS A 99 -8.58 0.32 -12.44
N ASP A 100 -8.70 1.58 -12.86
CA ASP A 100 -9.75 2.50 -12.35
C ASP A 100 -11.17 2.01 -12.70
N ASP A 101 -11.32 1.27 -13.81
CA ASP A 101 -12.57 0.71 -14.34
C ASP A 101 -12.87 -0.72 -13.86
N ASP A 102 -12.04 -1.29 -13.00
CA ASP A 102 -12.25 -2.64 -12.46
C ASP A 102 -13.22 -2.58 -11.27
N ASP A 103 -14.39 -3.21 -11.38
CA ASP A 103 -15.39 -3.29 -10.30
C ASP A 103 -14.80 -3.88 -9.01
N LEU A 104 -13.81 -4.78 -9.13
CA LEU A 104 -13.12 -5.35 -7.99
C LEU A 104 -12.40 -4.26 -7.18
N ARG A 105 -11.95 -3.17 -7.81
CA ARG A 105 -11.30 -2.04 -7.13
C ARG A 105 -12.25 -1.37 -6.15
N ARG A 106 -13.49 -1.11 -6.57
CA ARG A 106 -14.53 -0.57 -5.69
C ARG A 106 -14.73 -1.50 -4.50
N GLU A 107 -14.98 -2.77 -4.77
CA GLU A 107 -15.29 -3.77 -3.74
C GLU A 107 -14.18 -3.88 -2.68
N VAL A 108 -12.92 -4.01 -3.10
CA VAL A 108 -11.81 -4.20 -2.15
C VAL A 108 -11.49 -2.94 -1.36
N ILE A 109 -11.61 -1.75 -1.96
CA ILE A 109 -11.37 -0.48 -1.27
C ILE A 109 -12.48 -0.24 -0.24
N GLU A 110 -13.74 -0.42 -0.63
CA GLU A 110 -14.89 -0.27 0.25
C GLU A 110 -14.80 -1.23 1.44
N ARG A 111 -14.56 -2.51 1.18
CA ARG A 111 -14.41 -3.53 2.23
C ARG A 111 -13.28 -3.18 3.18
N ALA A 112 -12.11 -2.80 2.68
CA ALA A 112 -10.97 -2.44 3.51
C ALA A 112 -11.25 -1.19 4.36
N PHE A 113 -11.91 -0.17 3.79
CA PHE A 113 -12.29 1.03 4.53
C PHE A 113 -13.30 0.72 5.63
N ARG A 114 -14.37 -0.02 5.33
CA ARG A 114 -15.36 -0.43 6.36
C ARG A 114 -14.74 -1.27 7.47
N GLN A 115 -13.79 -2.15 7.15
CA GLN A 115 -13.01 -2.89 8.16
C GLN A 115 -12.14 -1.95 9.01
N CYS A 116 -11.53 -0.93 8.39
CA CYS A 116 -10.75 0.08 9.07
C CYS A 116 -11.60 0.92 10.05
N CYS A 117 -12.81 1.33 9.64
CA CYS A 117 -13.78 2.01 10.50
C CYS A 117 -14.14 1.16 11.71
N LYS A 118 -14.50 -0.12 11.50
CA LYS A 118 -14.82 -1.06 12.58
C LYS A 118 -13.66 -1.29 13.56
N ALA A 119 -12.43 -1.21 13.06
CA ALA A 119 -11.23 -1.34 13.89
C ALA A 119 -10.88 -0.04 14.65
N GLY A 120 -11.57 1.08 14.40
CA GLY A 120 -11.23 2.39 14.96
C GLY A 120 -9.87 2.90 14.47
N GLN A 121 -9.46 2.53 13.25
CA GLN A 121 -8.11 2.78 12.71
C GLN A 121 -8.07 3.78 11.55
N VAL A 122 -9.11 4.60 11.37
CA VAL A 122 -9.15 5.60 10.30
C VAL A 122 -8.34 6.83 10.70
N GLY A 123 -7.07 6.85 10.28
CA GLY A 123 -6.15 7.99 10.43
C GLY A 123 -5.87 8.72 9.11
N GLU A 124 -4.93 9.69 9.15
CA GLU A 124 -4.64 10.56 8.00
C GLU A 124 -4.15 9.77 6.79
N MET A 125 -3.39 8.70 7.02
CA MET A 125 -2.89 7.88 5.93
C MET A 125 -4.01 7.10 5.23
N VAL A 126 -5.02 6.64 5.97
CA VAL A 126 -6.18 5.94 5.42
C VAL A 126 -7.00 6.92 4.57
N LEU A 127 -7.33 8.10 5.10
CA LEU A 127 -8.04 9.13 4.34
C LEU A 127 -7.30 9.59 3.09
N THR A 128 -5.97 9.75 3.20
CA THR A 128 -5.12 10.15 2.07
C THR A 128 -5.19 9.13 0.94
N TYR A 129 -5.07 7.84 1.25
CA TYR A 129 -5.11 6.80 0.23
C TYR A 129 -6.51 6.48 -0.25
N LEU A 130 -7.53 6.56 0.60
CA LEU A 130 -8.92 6.44 0.18
C LEU A 130 -9.25 7.48 -0.90
N ARG A 131 -8.89 8.75 -0.67
CA ARG A 131 -9.11 9.84 -1.63
C ARG A 131 -8.40 9.63 -2.98
N GLN A 132 -7.27 8.94 -2.97
CA GLN A 132 -6.50 8.67 -4.19
C GLN A 132 -6.99 7.42 -4.93
N ALA A 133 -7.56 6.47 -4.19
CA ALA A 133 -7.85 5.13 -4.69
C ALA A 133 -9.32 4.94 -5.06
N ALA A 134 -10.24 5.48 -4.26
CA ALA A 134 -11.67 5.30 -4.43
C ALA A 134 -12.19 6.08 -5.65
N PRO A 135 -13.12 5.50 -6.44
CA PRO A 135 -13.99 6.28 -7.31
C PRO A 135 -14.66 7.43 -6.54
N ALA A 136 -14.93 8.56 -7.22
CA ALA A 136 -15.43 9.77 -6.56
C ALA A 136 -16.78 9.56 -5.86
N ASP A 137 -17.70 8.86 -6.53
CA ASP A 137 -19.00 8.46 -6.00
C ASP A 137 -18.87 7.56 -4.76
N LEU A 138 -17.93 6.60 -4.79
CA LEU A 138 -17.65 5.75 -3.63
C LEU A 138 -17.08 6.56 -2.45
N TYR A 139 -16.18 7.51 -2.72
CA TYR A 139 -15.60 8.36 -1.67
C TYR A 139 -16.67 9.21 -1.00
N GLU A 140 -17.58 9.79 -1.78
CA GLU A 140 -18.72 10.56 -1.28
C GLU A 140 -19.69 9.68 -0.49
N GLU A 141 -20.04 8.50 -1.00
CA GLU A 141 -20.89 7.52 -0.31
C GLU A 141 -20.31 7.12 1.06
N LEU A 142 -19.02 6.75 1.09
CA LEU A 142 -18.35 6.28 2.30
C LEU A 142 -18.20 7.34 3.39
N LEU A 143 -18.24 8.63 3.02
CA LEU A 143 -18.05 9.76 3.92
C LEU A 143 -19.29 10.66 4.01
N ALA A 144 -20.44 10.22 3.50
CA ALA A 144 -21.65 11.03 3.41
C ALA A 144 -22.03 11.68 4.75
N ASP A 145 -21.90 10.92 5.85
CA ASP A 145 -22.21 11.38 7.21
C ASP A 145 -21.14 12.32 7.80
N SER A 146 -19.99 12.46 7.15
CA SER A 146 -18.83 13.24 7.61
C SER A 146 -18.49 14.44 6.71
N ILE A 147 -19.15 14.59 5.55
CA ILE A 147 -18.89 15.70 4.61
C ILE A 147 -19.83 16.86 4.93
N SER A 148 -19.29 17.94 5.53
CA SER A 148 -19.99 19.22 5.60
C SER A 148 -19.80 19.99 4.28
N SER A 149 -20.80 19.82 3.40
CA SER A 149 -21.11 20.45 2.08
C SER A 149 -19.99 20.85 1.09
N HIS A 150 -18.81 21.37 1.46
CA HIS A 150 -17.81 21.85 0.49
C HIS A 150 -16.33 21.79 0.95
N ALA A 151 -16.02 21.14 2.07
CA ALA A 151 -14.65 21.07 2.60
C ALA A 151 -14.02 19.67 2.47
N ARG A 152 -12.70 19.64 2.29
CA ARG A 152 -11.91 18.39 2.33
C ARG A 152 -11.99 17.79 3.74
N VAL A 153 -12.57 16.61 3.87
CA VAL A 153 -12.66 15.84 5.13
C VAL A 153 -11.26 15.61 5.72
N SER A 154 -11.08 16.03 6.97
CA SER A 154 -9.94 15.73 7.82
C SER A 154 -10.29 14.62 8.81
N VAL A 155 -9.30 14.00 9.46
CA VAL A 155 -9.57 12.95 10.47
C VAL A 155 -10.42 13.47 11.63
N ARG A 156 -10.34 14.77 11.94
CA ARG A 156 -11.10 15.39 13.03
C ARG A 156 -12.60 15.48 12.75
N ASP A 157 -12.98 15.47 11.47
CA ASP A 157 -14.38 15.54 11.03
C ASP A 157 -15.05 14.16 11.06
N LEU A 158 -14.28 13.08 11.28
CA LEU A 158 -14.78 11.71 11.30
C LEU A 158 -15.39 11.32 12.66
N PRO A 159 -16.35 10.37 12.66
CA PRO A 159 -16.85 9.74 13.88
C PRO A 159 -15.71 9.26 14.80
N GLU A 160 -15.82 9.53 16.09
CA GLU A 160 -14.80 9.17 17.07
C GLU A 160 -14.50 7.67 17.07
N GLU A 161 -15.55 6.85 16.95
CA GLU A 161 -15.47 5.39 16.84
C GLU A 161 -14.63 4.89 15.66
N TRP A 162 -14.49 5.68 14.58
CA TRP A 162 -13.65 5.31 13.44
C TRP A 162 -12.17 5.58 13.69
N ARG A 163 -11.82 6.43 14.65
CA ARG A 163 -10.45 6.90 14.90
C ARG A 163 -9.94 6.63 16.33
N CYS A 164 -10.74 5.97 17.17
CA CYS A 164 -10.47 5.79 18.59
C CYS A 164 -9.21 4.95 18.91
N ASN A 165 -8.75 4.10 17.99
CA ASN A 165 -7.58 3.25 18.16
C ASN A 165 -6.35 3.74 17.37
N VAL A 166 -6.43 4.92 16.75
CA VAL A 166 -5.32 5.54 16.03
C VAL A 166 -4.29 6.04 17.05
N GLN A 167 -3.08 5.49 17.03
CA GLN A 167 -1.98 5.94 17.90
C GLN A 167 -1.35 7.23 17.33
N ASP A 168 -1.04 8.19 18.21
CA ASP A 168 -0.52 9.53 17.86
C ASP A 168 0.74 9.49 16.95
N GLU A 169 0.74 10.35 15.95
CA GLU A 169 1.57 10.30 14.73
C GLU A 169 3.05 10.70 14.88
N ASP A 170 3.59 10.83 16.08
CA ASP A 170 4.91 11.49 16.27
C ASP A 170 6.11 10.72 15.71
N ASN A 171 5.96 9.45 15.34
CA ASN A 171 7.12 8.60 14.99
C ASN A 171 7.26 8.24 13.50
N TRP A 172 6.40 8.75 12.59
CA TRP A 172 6.44 8.35 11.17
C TRP A 172 6.44 9.55 10.20
N ARG A 173 7.25 10.59 10.44
CA ARG A 173 7.69 11.50 9.36
C ARG A 173 8.61 10.78 8.35
N VAL A 174 8.14 9.67 7.81
CA VAL A 174 8.65 9.10 6.58
C VAL A 174 7.95 9.85 5.45
N LYS A 175 8.69 10.80 4.89
CA LYS A 175 8.31 11.61 3.71
C LYS A 175 7.51 10.76 2.72
N PRO A 176 6.46 11.30 2.08
CA PRO A 176 5.65 10.58 1.10
C PRO A 176 6.59 9.98 0.05
N TYR A 177 6.76 8.66 0.09
CA TYR A 177 7.66 7.97 -0.81
C TYR A 177 7.06 8.02 -2.23
N GLY A 178 7.60 8.93 -3.04
CA GLY A 178 7.73 8.79 -4.48
C GLY A 178 6.56 9.24 -5.34
N ASN A 179 6.18 10.51 -5.31
CA ASN A 179 5.66 11.15 -6.52
C ASN A 179 6.84 11.46 -7.46
N ARG A 180 7.17 10.53 -8.36
CA ARG A 180 7.79 10.91 -9.63
C ARG A 180 6.68 10.95 -10.67
N THR A 181 6.14 12.15 -10.83
CA THR A 181 5.35 12.57 -11.98
C THR A 181 6.05 12.12 -13.26
N ARG A 182 5.30 11.34 -14.05
CA ARG A 182 5.61 10.99 -15.43
C ARG A 182 5.55 12.26 -16.27
N ASN A 183 6.67 12.99 -16.37
CA ASN A 183 6.80 14.06 -17.36
C ASN A 183 7.61 13.55 -18.54
N GLY A 184 6.90 13.29 -19.64
CA GLY A 184 7.49 13.02 -20.93
C GLY A 184 8.26 14.23 -21.43
N LYS A 185 9.52 14.03 -21.80
CA LYS A 185 10.16 14.79 -22.87
C LYS A 185 10.95 13.82 -23.73
N ALA A 186 10.49 13.69 -24.97
CA ALA A 186 11.16 13.03 -26.06
C ALA A 186 12.61 13.55 -26.16
N ARG A 187 13.59 12.66 -26.10
CA ARG A 187 14.97 12.98 -26.50
C ARG A 187 15.15 12.54 -27.94
N GLY A 188 15.15 13.54 -28.83
CA GLY A 188 15.45 13.39 -30.24
C GLY A 188 16.83 12.78 -30.47
N ARG A 189 16.87 11.89 -31.46
CA ARG A 189 18.09 11.39 -32.12
C ARG A 189 18.95 12.57 -32.57
N ARG A 190 20.22 12.63 -32.16
CA ARG A 190 21.27 13.32 -32.91
C ARG A 190 22.28 12.29 -33.39
N LYS A 191 22.45 12.26 -34.72
CA LYS A 191 23.40 11.44 -35.47
C LYS A 191 24.83 11.77 -35.03
N ALA A 192 25.65 10.75 -34.79
CA ALA A 192 27.09 10.90 -34.67
C ALA A 192 27.69 10.94 -36.08
N SER A 193 28.38 12.04 -36.38
CA SER A 193 29.16 12.24 -37.61
C SER A 193 30.59 11.73 -37.38
N LEU A 194 31.09 10.91 -38.31
CA LEU A 194 32.46 10.38 -38.36
C LEU A 194 33.49 11.50 -38.65
N PRO A 195 34.70 11.47 -38.05
CA PRO A 195 35.76 12.39 -38.41
C PRO A 195 36.51 11.94 -39.68
N ARG A 196 36.71 12.87 -40.62
CA ARG A 196 37.56 12.71 -41.81
C ARG A 196 39.04 12.85 -41.43
N LEU A 197 39.87 11.93 -41.91
CA LEU A 197 41.33 12.08 -41.94
C LEU A 197 41.74 13.21 -42.89
N ASN A 198 42.61 14.10 -42.42
CA ASN A 198 43.40 14.98 -43.27
C ASN A 198 44.67 14.24 -43.72
N LYS A 199 44.88 14.14 -45.03
CA LYS A 199 46.20 13.99 -45.65
C LYS A 199 46.47 15.30 -46.36
N HIS A 200 47.54 16.00 -45.97
CA HIS A 200 48.58 16.59 -46.82
C HIS A 200 49.66 17.13 -45.89
#